data_AF-A0A257NWV0-F1
#
_entry.id   AF-A0A257NWV0-F1
#
_cell.length_a   1.000
_cell.length_b   1.000
_cell.length_c   1.000
_cell.angle_alpha   90.00
_cell.angle_beta   90.00
_cell.angle_gamma   90.00
#
_symmetry.space_group_name_H-M   'P 1'
#
loop_
_entity.id
_entity.type
_entity.pdbx_description
1 polymer ?
#
loop_
_entity_poly.entity_id
_entity_poly.type
_entity_poly.pdbx_seq_one_letter_code
_entity_poly.pdbx_strand_id
1 'polypeptide(L)'
;MKFFGLFGAFSLALLALNTLPAQAQSPYKLTKTIALGGAMKWDYLHFDPATDRLYVSHGNVVDVLNGKTGVKISELRGLPGSHGIAVDPISGLIYADSAKNSQAVAFDPKSFKPVATTPVVQDADGMVYDAASKQIFVAGGDGNAVTPISTITKKAAADIALGGSPEFLAVDDAGSLYVNINDKNEIVRIDTKTNTVTARWPVAPCKSPTGLAIDTITRRLFSSCHSGVMVVMNADTGKIISSLPIGQGTDAAAF
;
A
#
# COMPACT_ATOMS: atom_id res chain seq x y z
N MET A 1 -5.53 86.19 10.20
CA MET A 1 -4.16 85.72 9.86
C MET A 1 -4.15 84.20 9.94
N LYS A 2 -3.96 83.56 8.78
CA LYS A 2 -3.46 82.19 8.49
C LYS A 2 -4.04 80.95 9.22
N PHE A 3 -4.71 80.15 8.39
CA PHE A 3 -4.90 78.68 8.43
C PHE A 3 -3.66 77.88 8.87
N PHE A 4 -3.85 76.69 9.46
CA PHE A 4 -3.51 75.40 8.82
C PHE A 4 -4.02 74.21 9.68
N GLY A 5 -4.79 73.32 9.05
CA GLY A 5 -5.23 72.05 9.62
C GLY A 5 -4.19 70.96 9.45
N LEU A 6 -4.20 69.98 10.34
CA LEU A 6 -3.41 68.76 10.23
C LEU A 6 -4.36 67.57 10.04
N PHE A 7 -4.52 67.13 8.80
CA PHE A 7 -5.10 65.84 8.46
C PHE A 7 -4.07 64.76 8.77
N GLY A 8 -4.33 63.92 9.77
CA GLY A 8 -3.54 62.72 10.03
C GLY A 8 -3.90 61.63 9.02
N ALA A 9 -3.02 61.35 8.08
CA ALA A 9 -3.15 60.25 7.14
C ALA A 9 -2.84 58.91 7.86
N PHE A 10 -3.87 58.13 8.16
CA PHE A 10 -3.72 56.72 8.55
C PHE A 10 -3.33 55.93 7.29
N SER A 11 -2.03 55.61 7.15
CA SER A 11 -1.55 54.72 6.10
C SER A 11 -1.88 53.28 6.50
N LEU A 12 -2.85 52.68 5.80
CA LEU A 12 -3.14 51.25 5.87
C LEU A 12 -1.96 50.50 5.21
N ALA A 13 -1.04 49.97 6.01
CA ALA A 13 0.02 49.11 5.50
C ALA A 13 -0.59 47.76 5.09
N LEU A 14 -0.79 47.55 3.79
CA LEU A 14 -1.07 46.23 3.23
C LEU A 14 0.15 45.34 3.48
N LEU A 15 0.06 44.43 4.45
CA LEU A 15 0.98 43.30 4.56
C LEU A 15 0.71 42.35 3.39
N ALA A 16 1.50 42.48 2.32
CA ALA A 16 1.58 41.45 1.29
C ALA A 16 2.17 40.19 1.92
N LEU A 17 1.31 39.22 2.22
CA LEU A 17 1.72 37.85 2.52
C LEU A 17 2.37 37.28 1.26
N ASN A 18 3.70 37.33 1.20
CA ASN A 18 4.48 36.60 0.20
C ASN A 18 4.29 35.10 0.46
N THR A 19 3.30 34.49 -0.18
CA THR A 19 3.23 33.04 -0.31
C THR A 19 4.37 32.63 -1.24
N LEU A 20 5.51 32.25 -0.66
CA LEU A 20 6.55 31.58 -1.42
C LEU A 20 5.93 30.29 -1.98
N PRO A 21 5.96 30.06 -3.30
CA PRO A 21 5.54 28.77 -3.84
C PRO A 21 6.43 27.71 -3.19
N ALA A 22 5.81 26.70 -2.58
CA ALA A 22 6.52 25.52 -2.11
C ALA A 22 7.19 24.90 -3.34
N GLN A 23 8.49 25.14 -3.49
CA GLN A 23 9.28 24.54 -4.55
C GLN A 23 9.28 23.05 -4.27
N ALA A 24 8.55 22.29 -5.09
CA ALA A 24 8.66 20.84 -5.12
C ALA A 24 10.11 20.52 -5.50
N GLN A 25 10.96 20.32 -4.50
CA GLN A 25 12.17 19.56 -4.70
C GLN A 25 11.70 18.22 -5.27
N SER A 26 12.18 17.86 -6.45
CA SER A 26 12.13 16.48 -6.88
C SER A 26 13.42 15.87 -6.33
N PRO A 27 13.43 15.31 -5.09
CA PRO A 27 14.62 14.67 -4.54
C PRO A 27 15.00 13.39 -5.31
N TYR A 28 14.13 12.95 -6.22
CA TYR A 28 14.30 11.74 -7.00
C TYR A 28 14.87 12.07 -8.38
N LYS A 29 15.92 11.35 -8.75
CA LYS A 29 16.46 11.30 -10.12
C LYS A 29 16.35 9.86 -10.60
N LEU A 30 15.82 9.66 -11.80
CA LEU A 30 15.89 8.36 -12.46
C LEU A 30 17.36 7.96 -12.63
N THR A 31 17.77 6.89 -11.95
CA THR A 31 19.15 6.38 -12.00
C THR A 31 19.30 5.25 -13.00
N LYS A 32 18.25 4.43 -13.17
CA LYS A 32 18.28 3.25 -14.02
C LYS A 32 16.88 2.84 -14.46
N THR A 33 16.76 2.40 -15.71
CA THR A 33 15.59 1.67 -16.23
C THR A 33 15.98 0.21 -16.42
N ILE A 34 15.17 -0.72 -15.93
CA ILE A 34 15.38 -2.16 -16.07
C ILE A 34 14.30 -2.70 -17.00
N ALA A 35 14.70 -3.24 -18.16
CA ALA A 35 13.77 -3.90 -19.07
C ALA A 35 13.65 -5.38 -18.67
N LEU A 36 12.46 -5.78 -18.19
CA LEU A 36 12.18 -7.16 -17.78
C LEU A 36 11.57 -8.02 -18.90
N GLY A 37 11.08 -7.38 -19.97
CA GLY A 37 10.46 -8.06 -21.11
C GLY A 37 9.09 -8.68 -20.79
N GLY A 38 8.43 -9.26 -21.79
CA GLY A 38 7.11 -9.88 -21.64
C GLY A 38 5.94 -8.91 -21.88
N ALA A 39 4.89 -9.40 -22.54
CA ALA A 39 3.68 -8.63 -22.89
C ALA A 39 2.58 -8.74 -21.81
N MET A 40 2.93 -9.13 -20.58
CA MET A 40 1.95 -9.42 -19.53
C MET A 40 1.65 -8.18 -18.68
N LYS A 41 0.46 -8.15 -18.06
CA LYS A 41 0.08 -7.15 -17.06
C LYS A 41 1.08 -7.24 -15.90
N TRP A 42 1.67 -6.11 -15.53
CA TRP A 42 2.48 -5.92 -14.33
C TRP A 42 1.60 -5.50 -13.17
N ASP A 43 1.98 -5.88 -11.96
CA ASP A 43 1.22 -5.55 -10.77
C ASP A 43 2.16 -5.12 -9.62
N TYR A 44 2.04 -5.70 -8.44
CA TYR A 44 2.81 -5.29 -7.26
C TYR A 44 4.33 -5.45 -7.41
N LEU A 45 5.01 -4.55 -6.70
CA LEU A 45 6.43 -4.60 -6.44
C LEU A 45 6.64 -4.76 -4.93
N HIS A 46 7.58 -5.62 -4.53
CA HIS A 46 8.03 -5.72 -3.15
C HIS A 46 9.54 -5.67 -3.08
N PHE A 47 10.09 -4.70 -2.36
CA PHE A 47 11.53 -4.61 -2.10
C PHE A 47 11.84 -5.12 -0.70
N ASP A 48 12.66 -6.17 -0.61
CA ASP A 48 13.19 -6.68 0.65
C ASP A 48 14.59 -6.09 0.91
N PRO A 49 14.72 -5.12 1.82
CA PRO A 49 16.01 -4.50 2.13
C PRO A 49 16.98 -5.45 2.85
N ALA A 50 16.49 -6.51 3.52
CA ALA A 50 17.35 -7.43 4.25
C ALA A 50 18.20 -8.29 3.30
N THR A 51 17.68 -8.57 2.09
CA THR A 51 18.36 -9.39 1.09
C THR A 51 18.74 -8.63 -0.18
N ASP A 52 18.42 -7.33 -0.27
CA ASP A 52 18.57 -6.49 -1.47
C ASP A 52 17.91 -7.17 -2.69
N ARG A 53 16.66 -7.61 -2.52
CA ARG A 53 15.87 -8.27 -3.56
C ARG A 53 14.64 -7.45 -3.90
N LEU A 54 14.38 -7.34 -5.19
CA LEU A 54 13.15 -6.79 -5.72
C LEU A 54 12.33 -7.94 -6.32
N TYR A 55 11.10 -8.09 -5.83
CA TYR A 55 10.10 -9.03 -6.34
C TYR A 55 9.10 -8.26 -7.20
N VAL A 56 8.81 -8.79 -8.38
CA VAL A 56 7.96 -8.12 -9.37
C VAL A 56 6.95 -9.12 -9.90
N SER A 57 5.67 -8.97 -9.57
CA SER A 57 4.61 -9.83 -10.11
C SER A 57 4.22 -9.40 -11.52
N HIS A 58 4.03 -10.41 -12.38
CA HIS A 58 3.44 -10.22 -13.70
C HIS A 58 2.88 -11.54 -14.25
N GLY A 59 1.68 -11.47 -14.80
CA GLY A 59 1.00 -12.63 -15.40
C GLY A 59 0.84 -13.82 -14.45
N ASN A 60 1.72 -14.83 -14.56
CA ASN A 60 1.65 -16.05 -13.76
C ASN A 60 2.94 -16.36 -12.96
N VAL A 61 3.81 -15.35 -12.82
CA VAL A 61 5.12 -15.48 -12.19
C VAL A 61 5.44 -14.25 -11.35
N VAL A 62 6.42 -14.39 -10.46
CA VAL A 62 7.08 -13.27 -9.79
C VAL A 62 8.55 -13.30 -10.15
N ASP A 63 9.05 -12.28 -10.83
CA ASP A 63 10.48 -12.13 -11.07
C ASP A 63 11.19 -11.75 -9.78
N VAL A 64 12.35 -12.36 -9.53
CA VAL A 64 13.24 -11.99 -8.42
C VAL A 64 14.48 -11.35 -9.01
N LEU A 65 14.75 -10.12 -8.62
CA LEU A 65 15.89 -9.33 -9.09
C LEU A 65 16.80 -8.99 -7.92
N ASN A 66 18.09 -8.79 -8.19
CA ASN A 66 18.93 -8.06 -7.28
C ASN A 66 18.55 -6.57 -7.31
N GLY A 67 18.19 -5.99 -6.17
CA GLY A 67 17.66 -4.63 -6.05
C GLY A 67 18.64 -3.55 -6.49
N LYS A 68 19.93 -3.71 -6.17
CA LYS A 68 20.98 -2.75 -6.56
C LYS A 68 21.30 -2.76 -8.06
N THR A 69 21.39 -3.95 -8.66
CA THR A 69 21.84 -4.11 -10.05
C THR A 69 20.69 -4.26 -11.04
N GLY A 70 19.48 -4.59 -10.60
CA GLY A 70 18.35 -4.89 -11.47
C GLY A 70 18.50 -6.18 -12.27
N VAL A 71 19.51 -7.00 -11.99
CA VAL A 71 19.71 -8.28 -12.67
C VAL A 71 18.72 -9.29 -12.10
N LYS A 72 17.95 -9.94 -12.99
CA LYS A 72 17.07 -11.05 -12.63
C LYS A 72 17.90 -12.25 -12.14
N ILE A 73 17.62 -12.68 -10.91
CA ILE A 73 18.30 -13.82 -10.26
C ILE A 73 17.47 -15.09 -10.30
N SER A 74 16.14 -14.99 -10.32
CA SER A 74 15.23 -16.14 -10.36
C SER A 74 13.80 -15.72 -10.72
N GLU A 75 12.88 -16.68 -10.68
CA GLU A 75 11.42 -16.50 -10.78
C GLU A 75 10.70 -17.43 -9.81
N LEU A 76 9.61 -16.95 -9.22
CA LEU A 76 8.62 -17.78 -8.54
C LEU A 76 7.56 -18.16 -9.57
N ARG A 77 7.22 -19.45 -9.63
CA ARG A 77 6.33 -20.03 -10.66
C ARG A 77 5.20 -20.82 -10.02
N GLY A 78 4.18 -21.11 -10.83
CA GLY A 78 2.96 -21.78 -10.35
C GLY A 78 1.99 -20.83 -9.67
N LEU A 79 1.98 -19.56 -10.10
CA LEU A 79 1.21 -18.48 -9.51
C LEU A 79 0.22 -17.91 -10.54
N PRO A 80 -0.75 -18.70 -11.04
CA PRO A 80 -1.67 -18.23 -12.06
C PRO A 80 -2.46 -16.98 -11.59
N GLY A 81 -2.28 -15.87 -12.31
CA GLY A 81 -2.84 -14.57 -11.97
C GLY A 81 -2.23 -13.95 -10.71
N SER A 82 -0.90 -13.93 -10.60
CA SER A 82 -0.21 -13.39 -9.42
C SER A 82 -0.27 -11.86 -9.38
N HIS A 83 -0.48 -11.34 -8.19
CA HIS A 83 -0.46 -9.91 -7.85
C HIS A 83 0.45 -9.64 -6.65
N GLY A 84 0.04 -9.91 -5.41
CA GLY A 84 0.74 -9.53 -4.18
C GLY A 84 1.94 -10.40 -3.80
N ILE A 85 2.91 -9.77 -3.12
CA ILE A 85 4.09 -10.41 -2.54
C ILE A 85 4.29 -9.90 -1.12
N ALA A 86 4.60 -10.79 -0.19
CA ALA A 86 5.06 -10.45 1.16
C ALA A 86 6.21 -11.37 1.60
N VAL A 87 7.15 -10.83 2.37
CA VAL A 87 8.29 -11.60 2.92
C VAL A 87 8.14 -11.67 4.43
N ASP A 88 8.29 -12.87 5.00
CA ASP A 88 8.46 -13.04 6.45
C ASP A 88 9.93 -12.80 6.82
N PRO A 89 10.28 -11.67 7.47
CA PRO A 89 11.67 -11.33 7.77
C PRO A 89 12.32 -12.29 8.78
N ILE A 90 11.53 -13.09 9.51
CA ILE A 90 12.06 -14.03 10.52
C ILE A 90 12.56 -15.31 9.84
N SER A 91 11.75 -15.94 9.00
CA SER A 91 12.12 -17.17 8.29
C SER A 91 12.79 -16.93 6.94
N GLY A 92 12.62 -15.74 6.37
CA GLY A 92 12.97 -15.40 5.00
C GLY A 92 12.03 -16.01 3.95
N LEU A 93 10.94 -16.69 4.35
CA LEU A 93 9.99 -17.24 3.39
C LEU A 93 9.33 -16.12 2.59
N ILE A 94 9.23 -16.34 1.28
CA ILE A 94 8.57 -15.42 0.35
C ILE A 94 7.17 -15.96 0.10
N TYR A 95 6.15 -15.15 0.32
CA TYR A 95 4.77 -15.46 0.04
C TYR A 95 4.33 -14.69 -1.20
N ALA A 96 3.70 -15.39 -2.13
CA ALA A 96 3.05 -14.79 -3.29
C ALA A 96 1.67 -15.42 -3.47
N ASP A 97 0.73 -14.65 -3.99
CA ASP A 97 -0.61 -15.15 -4.29
C ASP A 97 -0.62 -15.97 -5.59
N SER A 98 -1.62 -16.83 -5.68
CA SER A 98 -2.06 -17.50 -6.89
C SER A 98 -3.55 -17.23 -7.01
N ALA A 99 -3.93 -15.99 -7.36
CA ALA A 99 -5.32 -15.50 -7.34
C ALA A 99 -6.33 -16.47 -7.98
N LYS A 100 -6.02 -17.00 -9.18
CA LYS A 100 -6.93 -17.91 -9.92
C LYS A 100 -7.21 -19.22 -9.19
N ASN A 101 -6.38 -19.61 -8.23
CA ASN A 101 -6.56 -20.80 -7.40
C ASN A 101 -7.03 -20.46 -5.98
N SER A 102 -7.19 -19.18 -5.62
CA SER A 102 -7.51 -18.75 -4.24
C SER A 102 -6.50 -19.32 -3.22
N GLN A 103 -5.22 -19.13 -3.50
CA GLN A 103 -4.11 -19.68 -2.71
C GLN A 103 -3.02 -18.65 -2.48
N ALA A 104 -2.36 -18.74 -1.34
CA ALA A 104 -1.03 -18.17 -1.10
C ALA A 104 0.01 -19.28 -1.13
N VAL A 105 1.12 -19.06 -1.81
CA VAL A 105 2.23 -20.02 -1.94
C VAL A 105 3.47 -19.45 -1.26
N ALA A 106 4.04 -20.20 -0.33
CA ALA A 106 5.31 -19.88 0.32
C ALA A 106 6.46 -20.53 -0.44
N PHE A 107 7.55 -19.79 -0.63
CA PHE A 107 8.75 -20.21 -1.35
C PHE A 107 9.99 -20.15 -0.45
N ASP A 108 10.88 -21.13 -0.61
CA ASP A 108 12.20 -21.11 0.03
C ASP A 108 13.08 -20.00 -0.57
N PRO A 109 13.69 -19.11 0.22
CA PRO A 109 14.43 -17.95 -0.29
C PRO A 109 15.75 -18.27 -0.97
N LYS A 110 16.24 -19.52 -0.88
CA LYS A 110 17.51 -19.92 -1.49
C LYS A 110 17.29 -20.61 -2.83
N SER A 111 16.36 -21.56 -2.86
CA SER A 111 16.05 -22.38 -4.02
C SER A 111 14.91 -21.82 -4.88
N PHE A 112 14.12 -20.89 -4.35
CA PHE A 112 12.92 -20.31 -4.98
C PHE A 112 11.86 -21.35 -5.37
N LYS A 113 11.87 -22.50 -4.69
CA LYS A 113 10.88 -23.56 -4.88
C LYS A 113 9.74 -23.41 -3.87
N PRO A 114 8.50 -23.78 -4.26
CA PRO A 114 7.38 -23.76 -3.33
C PRO A 114 7.60 -24.77 -2.20
N VAL A 115 7.28 -24.37 -0.98
CA VAL A 115 7.40 -25.18 0.25
C VAL A 115 6.09 -25.34 1.02
N ALA A 116 5.12 -24.46 0.77
CA ALA A 116 3.77 -24.59 1.31
C ALA A 116 2.76 -23.87 0.42
N THR A 117 1.52 -24.35 0.44
CA THR A 117 0.38 -23.72 -0.21
C THR A 117 -0.76 -23.65 0.79
N THR A 118 -1.36 -22.48 0.93
CA THR A 118 -2.40 -22.21 1.92
C THR A 118 -3.62 -21.64 1.20
N PRO A 119 -4.81 -22.25 1.35
CA PRO A 119 -6.05 -21.66 0.83
C PRO A 119 -6.31 -20.29 1.46
N VAL A 120 -6.80 -19.36 0.65
CA VAL A 120 -7.17 -18.00 1.06
C VAL A 120 -8.49 -17.60 0.39
N VAL A 121 -8.97 -16.43 0.75
CA VAL A 121 -10.09 -15.74 0.13
C VAL A 121 -9.98 -15.73 -1.41
N GLN A 122 -11.14 -15.76 -2.08
CA GLN A 122 -11.22 -15.67 -3.54
C GLN A 122 -10.59 -14.37 -4.06
N ASP A 123 -9.95 -14.47 -5.23
CA ASP A 123 -9.34 -13.33 -5.93
C ASP A 123 -8.25 -12.65 -5.08
N ALA A 124 -7.35 -13.49 -4.54
CA ALA A 124 -6.22 -13.02 -3.76
C ALA A 124 -5.40 -11.99 -4.56
N ASP A 125 -5.16 -10.84 -3.94
CA ASP A 125 -4.52 -9.71 -4.58
C ASP A 125 -3.43 -9.15 -3.65
N GLY A 126 -3.67 -8.04 -2.95
CA GLY A 126 -2.70 -7.43 -2.05
C GLY A 126 -2.27 -8.34 -0.90
N MET A 127 -0.97 -8.32 -0.57
CA MET A 127 -0.39 -9.04 0.56
C MET A 127 0.51 -8.14 1.42
N VAL A 128 0.45 -8.27 2.74
CA VAL A 128 1.36 -7.56 3.67
C VAL A 128 1.74 -8.43 4.87
N TYR A 129 2.99 -8.32 5.32
CA TYR A 129 3.46 -8.91 6.57
C TYR A 129 3.27 -7.94 7.73
N ASP A 130 2.72 -8.43 8.84
CA ASP A 130 2.65 -7.72 10.10
C ASP A 130 3.58 -8.37 11.14
N ALA A 131 4.52 -7.58 11.66
CA ALA A 131 5.46 -8.02 12.67
C ALA A 131 4.80 -8.20 14.05
N ALA A 132 3.75 -7.45 14.36
CA ALA A 132 3.11 -7.45 15.67
C ALA A 132 2.36 -8.77 15.95
N SER A 133 1.71 -9.33 14.93
CA SER A 133 1.00 -10.61 14.96
C SER A 133 1.80 -11.79 14.36
N LYS A 134 2.87 -11.51 13.60
CA LYS A 134 3.64 -12.49 12.80
C LYS A 134 2.73 -13.21 11.81
N GLN A 135 1.92 -12.42 11.11
CA GLN A 135 0.98 -12.90 10.12
C GLN A 135 1.22 -12.22 8.77
N ILE A 136 0.90 -12.94 7.71
CA ILE A 136 0.70 -12.38 6.37
C ILE A 136 -0.80 -12.18 6.20
N PHE A 137 -1.23 -11.00 5.77
CA PHE A 137 -2.61 -10.71 5.45
C PHE A 137 -2.77 -10.67 3.94
N VAL A 138 -3.77 -11.38 3.42
CA VAL A 138 -4.06 -11.52 1.99
C VAL A 138 -5.45 -10.95 1.72
N ALA A 139 -5.54 -9.85 0.98
CA ALA A 139 -6.82 -9.31 0.52
C ALA A 139 -7.35 -10.14 -0.65
N GLY A 140 -8.68 -10.30 -0.70
CA GLY A 140 -9.36 -10.86 -1.86
C GLY A 140 -10.54 -10.00 -2.26
N GLY A 141 -10.45 -9.37 -3.43
CA GLY A 141 -11.42 -8.41 -3.96
C GLY A 141 -12.81 -9.02 -4.09
N ASP A 142 -12.93 -10.02 -4.97
CA ASP A 142 -14.19 -10.75 -5.18
C ASP A 142 -14.69 -11.47 -3.92
N GLY A 143 -13.78 -11.95 -3.08
CA GLY A 143 -14.13 -12.62 -1.83
C GLY A 143 -14.56 -11.67 -0.70
N ASN A 144 -14.43 -10.35 -0.88
CA ASN A 144 -14.83 -9.30 0.06
C ASN A 144 -14.25 -9.46 1.47
N ALA A 145 -13.04 -10.02 1.57
CA ALA A 145 -12.44 -10.40 2.85
C ALA A 145 -10.90 -10.35 2.82
N VAL A 146 -10.30 -10.48 4.00
CA VAL A 146 -8.86 -10.68 4.16
C VAL A 146 -8.60 -11.99 4.90
N THR A 147 -7.69 -12.82 4.40
CA THR A 147 -7.23 -14.03 5.08
C THR A 147 -5.92 -13.79 5.83
N PRO A 148 -5.89 -13.94 7.16
CA PRO A 148 -4.64 -13.94 7.92
C PRO A 148 -3.95 -15.31 7.85
N ILE A 149 -2.64 -15.35 7.60
CA ILE A 149 -1.81 -16.56 7.59
C ILE A 149 -0.73 -16.43 8.64
N SER A 150 -0.68 -17.34 9.61
CA SER A 150 0.40 -17.39 10.59
C SER A 150 1.71 -17.82 9.93
N THR A 151 2.78 -17.03 10.04
CA THR A 151 4.09 -17.42 9.48
C THR A 151 4.77 -18.52 10.29
N ILE A 152 4.40 -18.67 11.57
CA ILE A 152 4.89 -19.73 12.45
C ILE A 152 4.34 -21.09 12.04
N THR A 153 3.01 -21.18 11.88
CA THR A 153 2.33 -22.46 11.60
C THR A 153 2.07 -22.71 10.12
N LYS A 154 2.19 -21.68 9.28
CA LYS A 154 1.86 -21.66 7.84
C LYS A 154 0.38 -21.95 7.55
N LYS A 155 -0.49 -21.77 8.54
CA LYS A 155 -1.93 -22.00 8.43
C LYS A 155 -2.69 -20.70 8.37
N ALA A 156 -3.74 -20.68 7.55
CA ALA A 156 -4.72 -19.61 7.53
C ALA A 156 -5.60 -19.64 8.79
N ALA A 157 -5.95 -18.45 9.27
CA ALA A 157 -7.08 -18.24 10.16
C ALA A 157 -8.38 -18.12 9.34
N ALA A 158 -9.51 -17.88 10.01
CA ALA A 158 -10.75 -17.55 9.32
C ALA A 158 -10.63 -16.20 8.59
N ASP A 159 -11.35 -16.09 7.48
CA ASP A 159 -11.44 -14.85 6.72
C ASP A 159 -12.13 -13.75 7.53
N ILE A 160 -11.56 -12.55 7.48
CA ILE A 160 -12.12 -11.34 8.07
C ILE A 160 -13.02 -10.69 7.02
N ALA A 161 -14.34 -10.81 7.18
CA ALA A 161 -15.30 -10.23 6.25
C ALA A 161 -15.27 -8.69 6.29
N LEU A 162 -15.11 -8.07 5.12
CA LEU A 162 -15.01 -6.61 4.99
C LEU A 162 -16.27 -5.99 4.38
N GLY A 163 -17.08 -6.75 3.64
CA GLY A 163 -18.36 -6.29 3.10
C GLY A 163 -18.26 -5.40 1.86
N GLY A 164 -17.09 -5.39 1.22
CA GLY A 164 -16.78 -4.76 -0.06
C GLY A 164 -15.42 -5.27 -0.55
N SER A 165 -14.99 -4.80 -1.73
CA SER A 165 -13.81 -5.28 -2.45
C SER A 165 -12.53 -4.66 -1.88
N PRO A 166 -11.72 -5.38 -1.08
CA PRO A 166 -10.42 -4.88 -0.65
C PRO A 166 -9.43 -4.85 -1.81
N GLU A 167 -8.54 -3.85 -1.82
CA GLU A 167 -7.48 -3.69 -2.84
C GLU A 167 -6.08 -3.74 -2.20
N PHE A 168 -5.49 -2.58 -1.86
CA PHE A 168 -4.24 -2.51 -1.10
C PHE A 168 -4.44 -2.57 0.41
N LEU A 169 -3.39 -3.05 1.07
CA LEU A 169 -3.23 -3.04 2.52
C LEU A 169 -1.98 -2.28 2.95
N ALA A 170 -2.04 -1.65 4.12
CA ALA A 170 -0.88 -1.11 4.82
C ALA A 170 -0.98 -1.45 6.31
N VAL A 171 0.13 -1.69 6.99
CA VAL A 171 0.13 -2.06 8.42
C VAL A 171 1.10 -1.17 9.19
N ASP A 172 0.75 -0.82 10.44
CA ASP A 172 1.67 -0.14 11.36
C ASP A 172 2.45 -1.10 12.25
N ASP A 173 3.47 -0.56 12.92
CA ASP A 173 4.33 -1.35 13.83
C ASP A 173 3.60 -1.89 15.08
N ALA A 174 2.37 -1.41 15.35
CA ALA A 174 1.59 -1.81 16.51
C ALA A 174 0.57 -2.93 16.21
N GLY A 175 0.40 -3.28 14.93
CA GLY A 175 -0.53 -4.30 14.47
C GLY A 175 -1.91 -3.75 14.07
N SER A 176 -1.99 -2.50 13.61
CA SER A 176 -3.17 -1.98 12.92
C SER A 176 -3.01 -2.17 11.42
N LEU A 177 -3.84 -3.02 10.84
CA LEU A 177 -3.94 -3.20 9.39
C LEU A 177 -5.01 -2.26 8.83
N TYR A 178 -4.69 -1.57 7.75
CA TYR A 178 -5.57 -0.66 7.03
C TYR A 178 -5.79 -1.20 5.64
N VAL A 179 -7.04 -1.19 5.17
CA VAL A 179 -7.44 -1.79 3.90
C VAL A 179 -8.33 -0.82 3.15
N ASN A 180 -7.95 -0.47 1.91
CA ASN A 180 -8.84 0.26 1.01
C ASN A 180 -9.96 -0.67 0.55
N ILE A 181 -11.21 -0.22 0.69
CA ILE A 181 -12.38 -0.92 0.15
C ILE A 181 -12.88 -0.14 -1.06
N ASN A 182 -12.49 -0.61 -2.23
CA ASN A 182 -12.56 0.10 -3.51
C ASN A 182 -14.02 0.50 -3.85
N ASP A 183 -14.94 -0.46 -3.81
CA ASP A 183 -16.34 -0.26 -4.18
C ASP A 183 -17.17 0.50 -3.12
N LYS A 184 -16.64 0.64 -1.90
CA LYS A 184 -17.30 1.36 -0.79
C LYS A 184 -16.77 2.76 -0.55
N ASN A 185 -15.65 3.14 -1.17
CA ASN A 185 -14.99 4.42 -0.92
C ASN A 185 -14.67 4.64 0.57
N GLU A 186 -14.15 3.60 1.22
CA GLU A 186 -13.74 3.66 2.63
C GLU A 186 -12.40 2.96 2.87
N ILE A 187 -11.80 3.24 4.03
CA ILE A 187 -10.72 2.47 4.62
C ILE A 187 -11.28 1.72 5.83
N VAL A 188 -10.96 0.44 5.93
CA VAL A 188 -11.24 -0.39 7.11
C VAL A 188 -9.96 -0.56 7.91
N ARG A 189 -10.05 -0.41 9.24
CA ARG A 189 -8.98 -0.75 10.18
C ARG A 189 -9.27 -2.08 10.85
N ILE A 190 -8.26 -2.94 10.94
CA ILE A 190 -8.30 -4.27 11.57
C ILE A 190 -7.21 -4.30 12.65
N ASP A 191 -7.55 -4.83 13.83
CA ASP A 191 -6.56 -5.26 14.81
C ASP A 191 -6.04 -6.65 14.39
N THR A 192 -4.75 -6.74 14.09
CA THR A 192 -4.10 -7.96 13.59
C THR A 192 -3.95 -9.04 14.66
N LYS A 193 -3.91 -8.69 15.95
CA LYS A 193 -3.74 -9.67 17.02
C LYS A 193 -5.04 -10.42 17.29
N THR A 194 -6.16 -9.69 17.21
CA THR A 194 -7.50 -10.26 17.40
C THR A 194 -8.17 -10.65 16.09
N ASN A 195 -7.64 -10.20 14.95
CA ASN A 195 -8.22 -10.38 13.62
C ASN A 195 -9.65 -9.82 13.52
N THR A 196 -9.86 -8.62 14.07
CA THR A 196 -11.19 -7.98 14.12
C THR A 196 -11.16 -6.58 13.53
N VAL A 197 -12.20 -6.24 12.76
CA VAL A 197 -12.44 -4.86 12.31
C VAL A 197 -12.68 -3.95 13.52
N THR A 198 -11.94 -2.85 13.60
CA THR A 198 -12.01 -1.86 14.70
C THR A 198 -12.51 -0.50 14.25
N ALA A 199 -12.41 -0.16 12.96
CA ALA A 199 -12.97 1.08 12.43
C ALA A 199 -13.25 1.00 10.92
N ARG A 200 -14.08 1.92 10.44
CA ARG A 200 -14.38 2.16 9.02
C ARG A 200 -14.48 3.66 8.78
N TRP A 201 -13.83 4.17 7.75
CA TRP A 201 -13.76 5.61 7.49
C TRP A 201 -13.97 5.94 6.03
N PRO A 202 -14.91 6.86 5.69
CA PRO A 202 -15.08 7.31 4.31
C PRO A 202 -13.84 8.07 3.83
N VAL A 203 -13.49 7.92 2.56
CA VAL A 203 -12.33 8.62 1.95
C VAL A 203 -12.71 9.84 1.12
N ALA A 204 -13.96 10.32 1.18
CA ALA A 204 -14.40 11.45 0.38
C ALA A 204 -13.49 12.70 0.54
N PRO A 205 -13.16 13.43 -0.56
CA PRO A 205 -13.76 13.34 -1.89
C PRO A 205 -13.16 12.27 -2.82
N CYS A 206 -12.19 11.49 -2.34
CA CYS A 206 -11.57 10.37 -3.05
C CYS A 206 -12.63 9.30 -3.38
N LYS A 207 -12.60 8.74 -4.59
CA LYS A 207 -13.51 7.65 -5.01
C LYS A 207 -12.77 6.52 -5.73
N SER A 208 -13.15 5.28 -5.44
CA SER A 208 -12.46 4.05 -5.84
C SER A 208 -11.01 4.08 -5.33
N PRO A 209 -10.81 4.00 -3.99
CA PRO A 209 -9.49 3.92 -3.41
C PRO A 209 -8.83 2.59 -3.77
N THR A 210 -7.61 2.67 -4.28
CA THR A 210 -6.82 1.52 -4.74
C THR A 210 -5.55 1.44 -3.92
N GLY A 211 -4.56 2.30 -4.16
CA GLY A 211 -3.29 2.31 -3.45
C GLY A 211 -3.36 2.87 -2.03
N LEU A 212 -2.61 2.27 -1.12
CA LEU A 212 -2.55 2.65 0.29
C LEU A 212 -1.13 2.59 0.84
N ALA A 213 -0.69 3.65 1.52
CA ALA A 213 0.57 3.69 2.25
C ALA A 213 0.39 4.32 3.63
N ILE A 214 1.35 4.09 4.52
CA ILE A 214 1.34 4.62 5.89
C ILE A 214 2.70 5.22 6.27
N ASP A 215 2.67 6.44 6.82
CA ASP A 215 3.74 7.00 7.64
C ASP A 215 3.49 6.59 9.09
N THR A 216 4.25 5.61 9.58
CA THR A 216 4.08 5.11 10.96
C THR A 216 4.56 6.12 12.01
N ILE A 217 5.48 7.03 11.64
CA ILE A 217 6.05 8.04 12.55
C ILE A 217 5.03 9.14 12.81
N THR A 218 4.43 9.69 11.76
CA THR A 218 3.45 10.80 11.91
C THR A 218 1.99 10.34 11.90
N ARG A 219 1.75 9.02 11.84
CA ARG A 219 0.42 8.40 11.85
C ARG A 219 -0.47 8.91 10.71
N ARG A 220 0.06 8.88 9.49
CA ARG A 220 -0.66 9.33 8.28
C ARG A 220 -0.89 8.17 7.31
N LEU A 221 -2.13 8.02 6.86
CA LEU A 221 -2.46 7.18 5.72
C LEU A 221 -2.49 8.02 4.46
N PHE A 222 -2.00 7.47 3.36
CA PHE A 222 -2.07 8.04 2.03
C PHE A 222 -2.87 7.08 1.16
N SER A 223 -4.12 7.43 0.85
CA SER A 223 -4.97 6.61 -0.02
C SER A 223 -5.11 7.31 -1.37
N SER A 224 -4.55 6.70 -2.40
CA SER A 224 -4.73 7.14 -3.79
C SER A 224 -5.99 6.51 -4.37
N CYS A 225 -6.71 7.29 -5.17
CA CYS A 225 -7.94 6.83 -5.78
C CYS A 225 -7.95 7.01 -7.29
N HIS A 226 -8.65 6.13 -7.98
CA HIS A 226 -8.86 6.22 -9.42
C HIS A 226 -9.47 7.54 -9.87
N SER A 227 -10.24 8.22 -9.02
CA SER A 227 -10.76 9.58 -9.26
C SER A 227 -9.69 10.67 -9.50
N GLY A 228 -8.39 10.36 -9.38
CA GLY A 228 -7.29 11.32 -9.53
C GLY A 228 -7.08 12.20 -8.31
N VAL A 229 -7.47 11.70 -7.15
CA VAL A 229 -7.26 12.36 -5.86
C VAL A 229 -6.53 11.38 -4.95
N MET A 230 -5.58 11.91 -4.18
CA MET A 230 -5.05 11.24 -2.99
C MET A 230 -5.59 11.96 -1.76
N VAL A 231 -6.04 11.20 -0.77
CA VAL A 231 -6.36 11.73 0.55
C VAL A 231 -5.27 11.34 1.55
N VAL A 232 -4.92 12.30 2.40
CA VAL A 232 -4.06 12.10 3.56
C VAL A 232 -4.94 12.08 4.79
N MET A 233 -4.93 11.00 5.54
CA MET A 233 -5.78 10.78 6.72
C MET A 233 -4.96 10.55 7.97
N ASN A 234 -5.47 10.95 9.12
CA ASN A 234 -4.91 10.52 10.41
C ASN A 234 -5.24 9.04 10.63
N ALA A 235 -4.21 8.20 10.84
CA ALA A 235 -4.33 6.75 10.93
C ALA A 235 -5.04 6.25 12.21
N ASP A 236 -5.21 7.10 13.22
CA ASP A 236 -5.85 6.74 14.48
C ASP A 236 -7.35 7.07 14.48
N THR A 237 -7.73 8.16 13.81
CA THR A 237 -9.08 8.73 13.85
C THR A 237 -9.83 8.64 12.53
N GLY A 238 -9.14 8.38 11.42
CA GLY A 238 -9.71 8.41 10.07
C GLY A 238 -10.02 9.80 9.54
N LYS A 239 -9.66 10.87 10.28
CA LYS A 239 -9.94 12.23 9.83
C LYS A 239 -9.07 12.59 8.62
N ILE A 240 -9.69 13.08 7.55
CA ILE A 240 -9.00 13.66 6.39
C ILE A 240 -8.24 14.91 6.86
N ILE A 241 -6.92 14.91 6.65
CA ILE A 241 -6.00 16.01 6.93
C ILE A 241 -5.88 16.90 5.68
N SER A 242 -5.76 16.28 4.50
CA SER A 242 -5.61 16.97 3.22
C SER A 242 -6.09 16.09 2.07
N SER A 243 -6.38 16.71 0.93
CA SER A 243 -6.52 16.05 -0.36
C SER A 243 -5.64 16.74 -1.40
N LEU A 244 -5.14 15.97 -2.36
CA LEU A 244 -4.20 16.43 -3.38
C LEU A 244 -4.58 15.81 -4.73
N PRO A 245 -4.47 16.54 -5.85
CA PRO A 245 -4.64 15.95 -7.17
C PRO A 245 -3.47 14.99 -7.48
N ILE A 246 -3.79 13.86 -8.12
CA ILE A 246 -2.83 12.89 -8.65
C ILE A 246 -3.25 12.48 -10.07
N GLY A 247 -2.46 11.62 -10.73
CA GLY A 247 -2.86 11.00 -11.99
C GLY A 247 -4.08 10.09 -11.84
N GLN A 248 -4.89 9.99 -12.90
CA GLN A 248 -5.99 9.01 -12.98
C GLN A 248 -5.42 7.59 -13.09
N GLY A 249 -6.14 6.59 -12.58
CA GLY A 249 -5.74 5.19 -12.67
C GLY A 249 -4.50 4.81 -11.83
N THR A 250 -4.22 5.58 -10.76
CA THR A 250 -3.18 5.19 -9.80
C THR A 250 -3.61 3.92 -9.09
N ASP A 251 -2.74 2.92 -9.06
CA ASP A 251 -3.05 1.58 -8.54
C ASP A 251 -2.43 1.34 -7.15
N ALA A 252 -1.19 1.81 -6.95
CA ALA A 252 -0.40 1.61 -5.75
C ALA A 252 0.10 2.93 -5.14
N ALA A 253 0.39 2.91 -3.84
CA ALA A 253 1.07 3.99 -3.12
C ALA A 253 2.19 3.42 -2.23
N ALA A 254 3.25 4.20 -1.99
CA ALA A 254 4.34 3.86 -1.09
C ALA A 254 4.78 5.11 -0.30
N PHE A 255 5.29 4.92 0.92
CA PHE A 255 5.82 5.97 1.80
C PHE A 255 7.15 5.55 2.41
#